data_AF-A0A1Q4URQ0-F1
#
_entry.id   AF-A0A1Q4URQ0-F1
#
_cell.length_a   1.000
_cell.length_b   1.000
_cell.length_c   1.000
_cell.angle_alpha   90.00
_cell.angle_beta   90.00
_cell.angle_gamma   90.00
#
_symmetry.space_group_name_H-M   'P 1'
#
loop_
_entity.id
_entity.type
_entity.pdbx_description
1 polymer ?
#
loop_
_entity_poly.entity_id
_entity_poly.type
_entity_poly.pdbx_seq_one_letter_code
_entity_poly.pdbx_strand_id
1 'polypeptide(L)'
;MPIIWHPSPNFGERPADSTIDMLVLHYTGMPSGEMALERMCDPASQVSAHYMIEEDGCIYQLVAETKRAWHAGRGQWRGCSDVNSRSIGIEIVNPGHEFGYRPFAVQQIDALKALCKAILARHDIPAHHIIAHSDMAPDRKEDPGELFPWQQLAAEGIGLWPDEEAINPPSKTEKTAENTDQSTYHDDQVSTAIAAGEHYPPQNTAALSESDAGTHRPNPAEDATSSKHEHTDCEALFDSLLLQFGYGPGDPIHNRVAFQRHWRPSCLNGHADAQSIAILKDLIAQCPPTA
;
A
#
# COMPACT_ATOMS: atom_id res chain seq x y z
N MET A 1 -4.97 14.04 -25.93
CA MET A 1 -5.55 12.74 -26.35
C MET A 1 -7.00 12.95 -26.74
N PRO A 2 -7.50 12.30 -27.80
CA PRO A 2 -8.93 12.30 -28.09
C PRO A 2 -9.68 11.56 -26.98
N ILE A 3 -10.81 12.13 -26.55
CA ILE A 3 -11.76 11.49 -25.62
C ILE A 3 -13.05 11.30 -26.41
N ILE A 4 -13.56 10.06 -26.44
CA ILE A 4 -14.76 9.70 -27.16
C ILE A 4 -15.95 9.84 -26.22
N TRP A 5 -16.91 10.69 -26.56
CA TRP A 5 -18.16 10.78 -25.82
C TRP A 5 -19.05 9.55 -26.12
N HIS A 6 -19.37 8.78 -25.08
CA HIS A 6 -20.22 7.60 -25.16
C HIS A 6 -21.19 7.59 -23.96
N PRO A 7 -22.26 8.40 -24.00
CA PRO A 7 -23.05 8.74 -22.82
C PRO A 7 -23.71 7.52 -22.17
N SER A 8 -23.49 7.36 -20.88
CA SER A 8 -24.28 6.47 -20.02
C SER A 8 -25.54 7.20 -19.53
N PRO A 9 -26.71 6.54 -19.47
CA PRO A 9 -27.90 7.08 -18.82
C PRO A 9 -27.85 6.99 -17.28
N ASN A 10 -26.88 6.26 -16.72
CA ASN A 10 -26.77 5.97 -15.30
C ASN A 10 -26.03 7.09 -14.57
N PHE A 11 -26.67 8.23 -14.35
CA PHE A 11 -26.11 9.32 -13.56
C PHE A 11 -27.20 10.09 -12.83
N GLY A 12 -26.78 10.90 -11.85
CA GLY A 12 -27.66 11.86 -11.16
C GLY A 12 -27.06 13.25 -11.12
N GLU A 13 -27.82 14.19 -10.57
CA GLU A 13 -27.27 15.49 -10.19
C GLU A 13 -26.31 15.32 -9.01
N ARG A 14 -25.25 16.12 -8.99
CA ARG A 14 -24.44 16.32 -7.79
C ARG A 14 -25.22 17.20 -6.81
N PRO A 15 -25.14 16.97 -5.49
CA PRO A 15 -25.67 17.91 -4.50
C PRO A 15 -25.10 19.33 -4.72
N ALA A 16 -25.91 20.37 -4.48
CA ALA A 16 -25.52 21.76 -4.80
C ALA A 16 -24.19 22.20 -4.14
N ASP A 17 -23.90 21.69 -2.95
CA ASP A 17 -22.71 22.04 -2.17
C ASP A 17 -21.57 21.01 -2.27
N SER A 18 -21.69 19.99 -3.14
CA SER A 18 -20.63 18.99 -3.29
C SER A 18 -19.47 19.57 -4.08
N THR A 19 -18.26 19.43 -3.55
CA THR A 19 -17.01 19.72 -4.27
C THR A 19 -16.46 18.43 -4.85
N ILE A 20 -15.97 18.48 -6.09
CA ILE A 20 -15.23 17.37 -6.68
C ILE A 20 -13.80 17.45 -6.15
N ASP A 21 -13.49 16.63 -5.15
CA ASP A 21 -12.20 16.63 -4.49
C ASP A 21 -11.65 15.22 -4.27
N MET A 22 -12.19 14.22 -4.98
CA MET A 22 -11.74 12.83 -4.97
C MET A 22 -11.61 12.25 -6.37
N LEU A 23 -10.70 11.29 -6.52
CA LEU A 23 -10.54 10.48 -7.73
C LEU A 23 -10.49 9.01 -7.31
N VAL A 24 -11.40 8.18 -7.83
CA VAL A 24 -11.45 6.75 -7.52
C VAL A 24 -11.11 5.95 -8.77
N LEU A 25 -10.11 5.09 -8.64
CA LEU A 25 -9.65 4.22 -9.72
C LEU A 25 -10.19 2.81 -9.53
N HIS A 26 -10.68 2.23 -10.63
CA HIS A 26 -11.33 0.93 -10.69
C HIS A 26 -10.68 0.08 -11.78
N TYR A 27 -10.82 -1.24 -11.69
CA TYR A 27 -10.84 -2.06 -12.89
C TYR A 27 -12.30 -2.37 -13.25
N THR A 28 -12.54 -2.71 -14.52
CA THR A 28 -13.88 -3.10 -14.96
C THR A 28 -14.34 -4.43 -14.40
N GLY A 29 -13.42 -5.40 -14.25
CA GLY A 29 -13.74 -6.70 -13.65
C GLY A 29 -14.66 -7.51 -14.56
N MET A 30 -14.49 -7.33 -15.88
CA MET A 30 -15.32 -7.93 -16.91
C MET A 30 -14.47 -8.60 -17.97
N PRO A 31 -14.98 -9.63 -18.66
CA PRO A 31 -14.22 -10.34 -19.69
C PRO A 31 -13.66 -9.46 -20.82
N SER A 32 -14.31 -8.33 -21.14
CA SER A 32 -13.85 -7.38 -22.16
C SER A 32 -14.29 -5.94 -21.84
N GLY A 33 -13.63 -4.96 -22.49
CA GLY A 33 -14.01 -3.55 -22.46
C GLY A 33 -15.39 -3.29 -23.08
N GLU A 34 -15.72 -3.99 -24.17
CA GLU A 34 -17.06 -3.94 -24.80
C GLU A 34 -18.17 -4.30 -23.81
N MET A 35 -18.03 -5.41 -23.07
CA MET A 35 -19.00 -5.81 -22.05
C MET A 35 -19.10 -4.80 -20.90
N ALA A 36 -17.97 -4.22 -20.50
CA ALA A 36 -17.95 -3.18 -19.46
C ALA A 36 -18.68 -1.91 -19.93
N LEU A 37 -18.46 -1.49 -21.17
CA LEU A 37 -19.11 -0.34 -21.78
C LEU A 37 -20.62 -0.56 -21.91
N GLU A 38 -21.04 -1.72 -22.41
CA GLU A 38 -22.44 -2.13 -22.48
C GLU A 38 -23.09 -2.10 -21.10
N ARG A 39 -22.45 -2.71 -20.09
CA ARG A 39 -22.96 -2.73 -18.71
C ARG A 39 -23.14 -1.32 -18.16
N MET A 40 -22.14 -0.45 -18.30
CA MET A 40 -22.22 0.92 -17.78
C MET A 40 -23.25 1.78 -18.52
N CYS A 41 -23.65 1.40 -19.73
CA CYS A 41 -24.67 2.09 -20.52
C CYS A 41 -26.07 1.46 -20.42
N ASP A 42 -26.20 0.25 -19.88
CA ASP A 42 -27.48 -0.40 -19.61
C ASP A 42 -28.23 0.30 -18.46
N PRO A 43 -29.42 0.89 -18.69
CA PRO A 43 -30.21 1.54 -17.63
C PRO A 43 -30.58 0.60 -16.46
N ALA A 44 -30.69 -0.72 -16.71
CA ALA A 44 -31.02 -1.69 -15.68
C ALA A 44 -29.84 -1.99 -14.73
N SER A 45 -28.61 -1.66 -15.14
CA SER A 45 -27.41 -1.92 -14.35
C SER A 45 -27.26 -0.97 -13.16
N GLN A 46 -27.72 0.27 -13.33
CA GLN A 46 -27.54 1.37 -12.38
C GLN A 46 -26.08 1.53 -11.91
N VAL A 47 -25.13 1.31 -12.81
CA VAL A 47 -23.69 1.56 -12.58
C VAL A 47 -23.11 2.35 -13.74
N SER A 48 -22.14 3.20 -13.46
CA SER A 48 -21.39 3.98 -14.45
C SER A 48 -20.12 4.55 -13.84
N ALA A 49 -19.19 4.98 -14.70
CA ALA A 49 -18.06 5.81 -14.33
C ALA A 49 -18.06 7.11 -15.17
N HIS A 50 -17.16 8.04 -14.84
CA HIS A 50 -17.00 9.23 -15.66
C HIS A 50 -16.21 8.89 -16.92
N TYR A 51 -15.17 8.06 -16.77
CA TYR A 51 -14.29 7.63 -17.83
C TYR A 51 -14.08 6.12 -17.83
N MET A 52 -13.87 5.55 -19.01
CA MET A 52 -13.36 4.19 -19.20
C MET A 52 -12.12 4.23 -20.10
N ILE A 53 -11.09 3.45 -19.78
CA ILE A 53 -9.85 3.35 -20.55
C ILE A 53 -9.66 1.92 -21.07
N GLU A 54 -9.67 1.76 -22.39
CA GLU A 54 -9.44 0.48 -23.10
C GLU A 54 -7.97 0.06 -23.10
N GLU A 55 -7.70 -1.21 -23.40
CA GLU A 55 -6.34 -1.80 -23.42
C GLU A 55 -5.34 -1.09 -24.35
N ASP A 56 -5.83 -0.46 -25.41
CA ASP A 56 -5.02 0.32 -26.35
C ASP A 56 -4.82 1.79 -25.93
N GLY A 57 -5.35 2.20 -24.77
CA GLY A 57 -5.32 3.56 -24.26
C GLY A 57 -6.44 4.46 -24.78
N CYS A 58 -7.39 3.94 -25.56
CA CYS A 58 -8.58 4.70 -25.94
C CYS A 58 -9.41 5.08 -24.71
N ILE A 59 -9.88 6.33 -24.66
CA ILE A 59 -10.64 6.86 -23.53
C ILE A 59 -12.07 7.17 -23.97
N TYR A 60 -13.02 6.54 -23.30
CA TYR A 60 -14.43 6.92 -23.36
C TYR A 60 -14.78 7.81 -22.18
N GLN A 61 -15.57 8.86 -22.42
CA GLN A 61 -16.24 9.61 -21.37
C GLN A 61 -17.73 9.23 -21.40
N LEU A 62 -18.21 8.69 -20.29
CA LEU A 62 -19.58 8.17 -20.16
C LEU A 62 -20.50 9.14 -19.43
N VAL A 63 -19.95 9.87 -18.46
CA VAL A 63 -20.68 10.84 -17.64
C VAL A 63 -19.85 12.12 -17.56
N ALA A 64 -20.50 13.27 -17.75
CA ALA A 64 -19.85 14.56 -17.57
C ALA A 64 -19.39 14.73 -16.12
N GLU A 65 -18.21 15.31 -15.89
CA GLU A 65 -17.64 15.50 -14.53
C GLU A 65 -18.58 16.29 -13.60
N THR A 66 -19.41 17.19 -14.15
CA THR A 66 -20.42 17.96 -13.40
C THR A 66 -21.61 17.13 -12.92
N LYS A 67 -21.76 15.89 -13.37
CA LYS A 67 -22.80 14.96 -12.95
C LYS A 67 -22.22 13.90 -12.04
N ARG A 68 -23.09 13.26 -11.27
CA ARG A 68 -22.76 12.18 -10.34
C ARG A 68 -22.86 10.84 -11.06
N ALA A 69 -21.74 10.27 -11.49
CA ALA A 69 -21.68 8.88 -11.92
C ALA A 69 -21.89 7.91 -10.72
N TRP A 70 -22.22 6.65 -11.01
CA TRP A 70 -22.57 5.64 -10.00
C TRP A 70 -21.51 4.51 -9.97
N HIS A 71 -20.29 4.83 -9.53
CA HIS A 71 -19.16 3.89 -9.52
C HIS A 71 -18.77 3.43 -8.11
N ALA A 72 -18.82 4.34 -7.13
CA ALA A 72 -18.24 4.12 -5.81
C ALA A 72 -19.12 3.26 -4.89
N GLY A 73 -20.45 3.35 -4.99
CA GLY A 73 -21.36 2.55 -4.14
C GLY A 73 -21.19 2.79 -2.63
N ARG A 74 -21.43 1.73 -1.82
CA ARG A 74 -21.40 1.79 -0.35
C ARG A 74 -19.96 1.75 0.20
N GLY A 75 -19.63 2.65 1.11
CA GLY A 75 -18.40 2.64 1.90
C GLY A 75 -18.05 4.06 2.31
N GLN A 76 -16.80 4.33 2.67
CA GLN A 76 -16.37 5.68 3.00
C GLN A 76 -14.87 5.88 2.85
N TRP A 77 -14.47 7.14 2.63
CA TRP A 77 -13.08 7.56 2.73
C TRP A 77 -12.99 8.85 3.54
N ARG A 78 -12.15 8.88 4.57
CA ARG A 78 -11.91 10.05 5.45
C ARG A 78 -13.21 10.73 5.91
N GLY A 79 -14.16 9.90 6.38
CA GLY A 79 -15.48 10.33 6.87
C GLY A 79 -16.52 10.65 5.78
N CYS A 80 -16.15 10.64 4.50
CA CYS A 80 -17.08 10.84 3.40
C CYS A 80 -17.75 9.53 2.98
N SER A 81 -19.04 9.37 3.28
CA SER A 81 -19.82 8.20 2.89
C SER A 81 -20.47 8.28 1.51
N ASP A 82 -20.72 9.48 0.96
CA ASP A 82 -21.25 9.67 -0.40
C ASP A 82 -20.12 10.00 -1.39
N VAL A 83 -19.22 9.04 -1.57
CA VAL A 83 -18.02 9.20 -2.42
C VAL A 83 -18.38 9.56 -3.85
N ASN A 84 -19.44 8.96 -4.43
CA ASN A 84 -19.90 9.29 -5.79
C ASN A 84 -20.13 10.81 -5.99
N SER A 85 -20.70 11.50 -5.01
CA SER A 85 -21.00 12.94 -5.12
C SER A 85 -19.76 13.83 -5.10
N ARG A 86 -18.63 13.34 -4.58
CA ARG A 86 -17.37 14.09 -4.46
C ARG A 86 -16.26 13.60 -5.36
N SER A 87 -16.48 12.51 -6.09
CA SER A 87 -15.44 11.88 -6.90
C SER A 87 -15.68 11.94 -8.40
N ILE A 88 -14.57 11.90 -9.12
CA ILE A 88 -14.49 11.37 -10.48
C ILE A 88 -14.11 9.88 -10.38
N GLY A 89 -14.69 9.07 -11.25
CA GLY A 89 -14.49 7.62 -11.30
C GLY A 89 -13.93 7.23 -12.65
N ILE A 90 -12.84 6.47 -12.67
CA ILE A 90 -12.18 5.98 -13.88
C ILE A 90 -12.14 4.46 -13.83
N GLU A 91 -12.76 3.83 -14.82
CA GLU A 91 -12.74 2.38 -15.05
C GLU A 91 -11.61 2.03 -16.02
N ILE A 92 -10.63 1.24 -15.58
CA ILE A 92 -9.57 0.74 -16.46
C ILE A 92 -9.92 -0.68 -16.88
N VAL A 93 -10.00 -0.95 -18.20
CA VAL A 93 -10.35 -2.27 -18.71
C VAL A 93 -9.30 -3.29 -18.25
N ASN A 94 -9.73 -4.17 -17.36
CA ASN A 94 -8.96 -5.29 -16.86
C ASN A 94 -9.95 -6.33 -16.34
N PRO A 95 -9.75 -7.62 -16.66
CA PRO A 95 -10.67 -8.68 -16.23
C PRO A 95 -10.83 -8.80 -14.72
N GLY A 96 -9.92 -8.25 -13.92
CA GLY A 96 -9.99 -8.33 -12.47
C GLY A 96 -9.83 -9.76 -11.94
N HIS A 97 -9.93 -9.92 -10.63
CA HIS A 97 -9.68 -11.19 -9.93
C HIS A 97 -10.56 -12.35 -10.42
N GLU A 98 -11.80 -12.06 -10.83
CA GLU A 98 -12.75 -13.09 -11.26
C GLU A 98 -12.50 -13.63 -12.67
N PHE A 99 -11.97 -12.82 -13.60
CA PHE A 99 -11.87 -13.19 -15.03
C PHE A 99 -10.43 -13.26 -15.57
N GLY A 100 -9.44 -13.34 -14.68
CA GLY A 100 -8.03 -13.51 -15.04
C GLY A 100 -7.21 -12.25 -14.86
N TYR A 101 -7.12 -11.78 -13.61
CA TYR A 101 -6.38 -10.58 -13.22
C TYR A 101 -4.94 -10.61 -13.75
N ARG A 102 -4.51 -9.48 -14.30
CA ARG A 102 -3.24 -9.35 -15.01
C ARG A 102 -2.68 -7.94 -14.90
N PRO A 103 -1.39 -7.72 -15.16
CA PRO A 103 -0.82 -6.39 -15.28
C PRO A 103 -1.55 -5.57 -16.35
N PHE A 104 -1.66 -4.27 -16.10
CA PHE A 104 -2.29 -3.31 -17.02
C PHE A 104 -1.35 -3.00 -18.20
N ALA A 105 -1.93 -2.75 -19.38
CA ALA A 105 -1.14 -2.41 -20.56
C ALA A 105 -0.41 -1.07 -20.38
N VAL A 106 0.78 -0.92 -20.96
CA VAL A 106 1.56 0.32 -20.85
C VAL A 106 0.77 1.50 -21.43
N GLN A 107 0.12 1.30 -22.57
CA GLN A 107 -0.72 2.31 -23.24
C GLN A 107 -1.89 2.76 -22.35
N GLN A 108 -2.50 1.83 -21.61
CA GLN A 108 -3.54 2.15 -20.62
C GLN A 108 -3.01 3.06 -19.51
N ILE A 109 -1.86 2.71 -18.94
CA ILE A 109 -1.27 3.45 -17.82
C ILE A 109 -0.81 4.85 -18.26
N ASP A 110 -0.26 4.98 -19.47
CA ASP A 110 0.12 6.28 -20.03
C ASP A 110 -1.11 7.17 -20.28
N ALA A 111 -2.17 6.60 -20.87
CA ALA A 111 -3.44 7.29 -21.05
C ALA A 111 -4.06 7.71 -19.72
N LEU A 112 -4.03 6.83 -18.71
CA LEU A 112 -4.51 7.10 -17.37
C LEU A 112 -3.74 8.24 -16.71
N LYS A 113 -2.40 8.21 -16.73
CA LYS A 113 -1.57 9.29 -16.16
C LYS A 113 -1.92 10.65 -16.76
N ALA A 114 -2.04 10.72 -18.09
CA ALA A 114 -2.37 11.96 -18.76
C ALA A 114 -3.83 12.40 -18.53
N LEU A 115 -4.78 11.47 -18.40
CA LEU A 115 -6.17 11.78 -18.02
C LEU A 115 -6.25 12.30 -16.58
N CYS A 116 -5.61 11.62 -15.61
CA CYS A 116 -5.53 12.05 -14.22
C CYS A 116 -4.96 13.46 -14.12
N LYS A 117 -3.81 13.75 -14.73
CA LYS A 117 -3.23 15.10 -14.75
C LYS A 117 -4.19 16.16 -15.30
N ALA A 118 -4.94 15.82 -16.35
CA ALA A 118 -5.93 16.73 -16.90
C ALA A 118 -7.08 16.99 -15.91
N ILE A 119 -7.57 15.96 -15.20
CA ILE A 119 -8.60 16.07 -14.16
C ILE A 119 -8.08 16.94 -13.00
N LEU A 120 -6.88 16.66 -12.50
CA LEU A 120 -6.24 17.39 -11.40
C LEU A 120 -5.97 18.86 -11.74
N ALA A 121 -5.81 19.20 -13.03
CA ALA A 121 -5.69 20.59 -13.47
C ALA A 121 -7.04 21.36 -13.43
N ARG A 122 -8.18 20.66 -13.37
CA ARG A 122 -9.52 21.25 -13.33
C ARG A 122 -10.15 21.24 -11.94
N HIS A 123 -9.78 20.25 -11.11
CA HIS A 123 -10.35 20.01 -9.79
C HIS A 123 -9.24 19.97 -8.74
N ASP A 124 -9.46 20.63 -7.62
CA ASP A 124 -8.51 20.66 -6.49
C ASP A 124 -8.61 19.35 -5.69
N ILE A 125 -8.13 18.25 -6.28
CA ILE A 125 -8.12 16.92 -5.68
C ILE A 125 -6.74 16.72 -5.04
N PRO A 126 -6.64 16.68 -3.70
CA PRO A 126 -5.36 16.43 -3.05
C PRO A 126 -4.92 14.96 -3.24
N ALA A 127 -3.61 14.72 -3.17
CA ALA A 127 -3.04 13.39 -3.41
C ALA A 127 -3.65 12.27 -2.54
N HIS A 128 -4.00 12.58 -1.28
CA HIS A 128 -4.63 11.63 -0.34
C HIS A 128 -6.11 11.32 -0.62
N HIS A 129 -6.69 11.95 -1.65
CA HIS A 129 -8.04 11.68 -2.14
C HIS A 129 -8.05 10.99 -3.52
N ILE A 130 -6.88 10.56 -4.01
CA ILE A 130 -6.75 9.70 -5.18
C ILE A 130 -6.57 8.27 -4.67
N ILE A 131 -7.61 7.47 -4.79
CA ILE A 131 -7.75 6.20 -4.07
C ILE A 131 -8.18 5.04 -4.96
N ALA A 132 -7.92 3.83 -4.48
CA ALA A 132 -8.55 2.62 -5.00
C ALA A 132 -10.02 2.56 -4.57
N HIS A 133 -10.85 1.84 -5.32
CA HIS A 133 -12.18 1.47 -4.85
C HIS A 133 -12.11 0.58 -3.59
N SER A 134 -11.11 -0.29 -3.52
CA SER A 134 -10.84 -1.11 -2.34
C SER A 134 -10.48 -0.31 -1.09
N ASP A 135 -9.96 0.91 -1.20
CA ASP A 135 -9.65 1.74 -0.02
C ASP A 135 -10.91 2.22 0.69
N MET A 136 -11.90 2.67 -0.10
CA MET A 136 -13.16 3.16 0.44
C MET A 136 -14.16 2.04 0.77
N ALA A 137 -13.99 0.86 0.16
CA ALA A 137 -14.90 -0.28 0.31
C ALA A 137 -14.17 -1.63 0.53
N PRO A 138 -13.33 -1.77 1.57
CA PRO A 138 -12.46 -2.94 1.74
C PRO A 138 -13.21 -4.27 1.82
N ASP A 139 -14.39 -4.28 2.44
CA ASP A 139 -15.21 -5.49 2.63
C ASP A 139 -15.79 -6.08 1.34
N ARG A 140 -15.76 -5.35 0.22
CA ARG A 140 -16.48 -5.76 -1.00
C ARG A 140 -15.74 -5.50 -2.31
N LYS A 141 -14.59 -4.82 -2.27
CA LYS A 141 -13.85 -4.40 -3.47
C LYS A 141 -12.37 -4.70 -3.33
N GLU A 142 -11.79 -5.08 -4.46
CA GLU A 142 -10.37 -5.36 -4.60
C GLU A 142 -9.71 -4.48 -5.67
N ASP A 143 -10.50 -3.81 -6.49
CA ASP A 143 -10.03 -2.97 -7.58
C ASP A 143 -9.31 -1.70 -7.09
N PRO A 144 -8.29 -1.23 -7.84
CA PRO A 144 -7.78 -1.78 -9.11
C PRO A 144 -6.78 -2.95 -8.96
N GLY A 145 -6.62 -3.49 -7.75
CA GLY A 145 -5.78 -4.67 -7.48
C GLY A 145 -4.31 -4.35 -7.22
N GLU A 146 -3.57 -5.35 -6.73
CA GLU A 146 -2.15 -5.27 -6.36
C GLU A 146 -1.17 -5.17 -7.55
N LEU A 147 -1.61 -5.52 -8.76
CA LEU A 147 -0.81 -5.35 -9.99
C LEU A 147 -0.97 -3.93 -10.58
N PHE A 148 -1.82 -3.09 -9.99
CA PHE A 148 -1.98 -1.71 -10.42
C PHE A 148 -0.76 -0.86 -10.01
N PRO A 149 -0.16 -0.07 -10.92
CA PRO A 149 1.15 0.53 -10.69
C PRO A 149 1.08 1.86 -9.93
N TRP A 150 0.56 1.85 -8.70
CA TRP A 150 0.40 3.03 -7.84
C TRP A 150 1.69 3.86 -7.68
N GLN A 151 2.84 3.21 -7.44
CA GLN A 151 4.14 3.88 -7.36
C GLN A 151 4.47 4.70 -8.61
N GLN A 152 4.14 4.18 -9.81
CA GLN A 152 4.40 4.88 -11.07
C GLN A 152 3.47 6.08 -11.26
N LEU A 153 2.26 6.05 -10.71
CA LEU A 153 1.34 7.18 -10.73
C LEU A 153 1.80 8.26 -9.74
N ALA A 154 2.19 7.87 -8.52
CA ALA A 154 2.66 8.80 -7.51
C ALA A 154 3.95 9.53 -7.93
N ALA A 155 4.87 8.85 -8.63
CA ALA A 155 6.05 9.48 -9.25
C ALA A 155 5.69 10.59 -10.26
N GLU A 156 4.46 10.59 -10.78
CA GLU A 156 3.91 11.60 -11.69
C GLU A 156 3.02 12.63 -10.98
N GLY A 157 3.02 12.64 -9.63
CA GLY A 157 2.19 13.50 -8.79
C GLY A 157 0.73 13.05 -8.67
N ILE A 158 0.44 11.77 -8.97
CA ILE A 158 -0.93 11.22 -8.95
C ILE A 158 -1.05 10.23 -7.78
N GLY A 159 -1.56 10.70 -6.66
CA GLY A 159 -1.78 9.90 -5.45
C GLY A 159 -0.60 9.93 -4.48
N LEU A 160 -0.78 9.30 -3.33
CA LEU A 160 0.25 9.17 -2.31
C LEU A 160 1.10 7.93 -2.52
N TRP A 161 2.37 8.03 -2.15
CA TRP A 161 3.27 6.90 -2.01
C TRP A 161 4.18 7.11 -0.80
N PRO A 162 4.50 6.06 -0.01
CA PRO A 162 5.43 6.19 1.10
C PRO A 162 6.84 6.54 0.61
N ASP A 163 7.56 7.28 1.43
CA ASP A 163 8.99 7.52 1.22
C ASP A 163 9.80 6.21 1.32
N GLU A 164 10.93 6.17 0.60
CA GLU A 164 11.80 5.00 0.53
C GLU A 164 12.27 4.52 1.92
N GLU A 165 12.50 5.45 2.86
CA GLU A 165 12.87 5.15 4.25
C GLU A 165 11.74 4.44 5.02
N ALA A 166 10.48 4.71 4.69
CA ALA A 166 9.34 4.04 5.31
C ALA A 166 9.13 2.64 4.72
N ILE A 167 9.41 2.46 3.42
CA ILE A 167 9.38 1.14 2.76
C ILE A 167 10.53 0.27 3.28
N ASN A 168 11.73 0.83 3.39
CA ASN A 168 12.96 0.14 3.79
C ASN A 168 13.52 0.75 5.08
N PRO A 169 12.86 0.55 6.23
CA PRO A 169 13.32 1.14 7.48
C PRO A 169 14.72 0.64 7.82
N PRO A 170 15.64 1.51 8.25
CA PRO A 170 16.99 1.10 8.60
C PRO A 170 16.94 0.03 9.68
N SER A 171 17.66 -1.07 9.46
CA SER A 171 17.77 -2.13 10.46
C SER A 171 18.38 -1.53 11.73
N LYS A 172 17.90 -1.93 12.91
CA LYS A 172 18.46 -1.52 14.20
C LYS A 172 19.82 -2.19 14.45
N THR A 173 20.80 -1.90 13.60
CA THR A 173 22.22 -2.27 13.64
C THR A 173 22.82 -1.41 12.53
N GLU A 174 23.47 -0.29 12.80
CA GLU A 174 24.73 -0.18 13.53
C GLU A 174 24.74 1.13 14.33
N LYS A 175 25.10 1.06 15.62
CA LYS A 175 25.75 2.19 16.26
C LYS A 175 27.08 2.36 15.53
N THR A 176 27.18 3.35 14.67
CA THR A 176 28.49 3.85 14.22
C THR A 176 29.29 4.16 15.48
N ALA A 177 30.34 3.38 15.71
CA ALA A 177 31.34 3.69 16.71
C ALA A 177 31.92 5.06 16.33
N GLU A 178 31.64 6.06 17.14
CA GLU A 178 32.33 7.34 17.07
C GLU A 178 33.83 7.07 17.22
N ASN A 179 34.55 7.36 16.14
CA ASN A 179 35.99 7.32 16.08
C ASN A 179 36.51 8.47 16.96
N THR A 180 36.86 8.19 18.21
CA THR A 180 37.60 9.13 19.05
C THR A 180 39.01 9.27 18.51
N ASP A 181 39.21 10.32 17.72
CA ASP A 181 40.52 10.84 17.39
C ASP A 181 41.14 11.47 18.66
N GLN A 182 42.12 10.77 19.24
CA GLN A 182 43.07 11.36 20.17
C GLN A 182 44.47 11.19 19.59
N SER A 183 44.93 12.21 18.88
CA SER A 183 46.36 12.46 18.70
C SER A 183 46.97 12.94 20.03
N THR A 184 48.10 12.38 20.45
CA THR A 184 49.39 13.11 20.63
C THR A 184 50.48 12.26 21.35
N TYR A 185 51.52 11.92 20.59
CA TYR A 185 52.97 12.11 20.83
C TYR A 185 53.81 11.43 21.95
N HIS A 186 55.01 11.03 21.48
CA HIS A 186 56.34 10.77 22.09
C HIS A 186 56.59 9.41 22.78
N ASP A 187 57.81 8.84 22.81
CA ASP A 187 58.98 8.67 21.91
C ASP A 187 59.92 7.70 22.67
N ASP A 188 60.76 6.97 21.94
CA ASP A 188 62.05 6.37 22.31
C ASP A 188 62.20 5.13 23.25
N GLN A 189 62.66 4.05 22.59
CA GLN A 189 63.78 3.11 22.88
C GLN A 189 63.76 2.13 24.07
N VAL A 190 64.06 0.84 23.77
CA VAL A 190 65.32 0.11 24.12
C VAL A 190 65.14 -1.43 23.88
N SER A 191 65.89 -1.93 22.89
CA SER A 191 66.79 -3.12 22.84
C SER A 191 66.38 -4.57 23.25
N THR A 192 66.68 -5.50 22.31
CA THR A 192 67.31 -6.87 22.44
C THR A 192 66.65 -7.96 23.33
N ALA A 193 66.67 -9.28 23.07
CA ALA A 193 67.10 -10.17 21.99
C ALA A 193 66.73 -11.65 22.36
N ILE A 194 66.97 -12.59 21.41
CA ILE A 194 67.26 -14.05 21.59
C ILE A 194 66.11 -15.08 21.58
N ALA A 195 65.97 -15.71 20.41
CA ALA A 195 66.06 -17.14 20.07
C ALA A 195 65.29 -18.27 20.82
N ALA A 196 64.53 -19.01 20.00
CA ALA A 196 64.53 -20.47 19.74
C ALA A 196 64.29 -21.49 20.88
N GLY A 197 63.39 -22.43 20.60
CA GLY A 197 63.28 -23.70 21.32
C GLY A 197 62.06 -24.54 20.90
N GLU A 198 62.30 -25.51 20.03
CA GLU A 198 61.37 -26.57 19.57
C GLU A 198 61.01 -27.56 20.71
N HIS A 199 59.80 -28.17 20.67
CA HIS A 199 59.58 -29.62 20.48
C HIS A 199 58.22 -30.15 21.01
N TYR A 200 57.90 -31.33 20.47
CA TYR A 200 56.62 -32.03 20.25
C TYR A 200 56.05 -32.77 21.52
N PRO A 201 54.84 -33.39 21.45
CA PRO A 201 53.93 -33.93 22.50
C PRO A 201 54.25 -35.44 22.80
N PRO A 202 53.34 -36.40 23.17
CA PRO A 202 51.90 -36.41 23.53
C PRO A 202 51.48 -37.38 24.69
N GLN A 203 50.15 -37.59 24.84
CA GLN A 203 49.45 -38.79 25.37
C GLN A 203 49.54 -39.04 26.90
N ASN A 204 48.59 -39.65 27.62
CA ASN A 204 47.23 -40.21 27.48
C ASN A 204 46.82 -40.63 28.93
N THR A 205 45.53 -40.71 29.30
CA THR A 205 44.92 -41.82 30.08
C THR A 205 43.51 -41.52 30.64
N ALA A 206 42.54 -42.29 30.12
CA ALA A 206 41.52 -43.10 30.81
C ALA A 206 40.54 -42.50 31.86
N ALA A 207 39.28 -42.36 31.41
CA ALA A 207 38.05 -43.10 31.77
C ALA A 207 37.34 -43.01 33.16
N LEU A 208 35.99 -43.07 33.04
CA LEU A 208 34.89 -43.34 34.01
C LEU A 208 34.41 -42.10 34.82
N SER A 209 33.12 -41.74 34.97
CA SER A 209 31.82 -42.44 34.92
C SER A 209 30.65 -41.41 34.89
N GLU A 210 29.40 -41.91 34.82
CA GLU A 210 28.12 -41.29 34.45
C GLU A 210 27.41 -40.34 35.47
N SER A 211 26.32 -39.73 34.98
CA SER A 211 25.16 -39.07 35.65
C SER A 211 25.37 -37.60 36.07
N ASP A 212 24.46 -36.64 35.88
CA ASP A 212 23.02 -36.66 35.61
C ASP A 212 22.64 -35.33 34.91
N ALA A 213 21.66 -35.38 34.01
CA ALA A 213 21.26 -34.27 33.17
C ALA A 213 20.16 -33.43 33.84
N GLY A 214 20.46 -32.17 34.15
CA GLY A 214 19.48 -31.17 34.57
C GLY A 214 19.68 -29.86 33.81
N THR A 215 19.38 -29.85 32.51
CA THR A 215 19.27 -28.58 31.76
C THR A 215 17.85 -28.07 31.87
N HIS A 216 17.70 -26.98 32.62
CA HIS A 216 16.48 -26.17 32.65
C HIS A 216 16.21 -25.66 31.23
N ARG A 217 15.30 -26.33 30.51
CA ARG A 217 14.75 -25.80 29.26
C ARG A 217 13.73 -24.72 29.61
N PRO A 218 13.75 -23.53 28.98
CA PRO A 218 12.67 -22.57 29.14
C PRO A 218 11.37 -23.18 28.62
N ASN A 219 10.28 -22.87 29.33
CA ASN A 219 8.97 -23.43 29.12
C ASN A 219 8.35 -22.81 27.84
N PRO A 220 8.02 -23.58 26.78
CA PRO A 220 7.54 -23.03 25.51
C PRO A 220 6.15 -22.35 25.60
N ALA A 221 5.49 -22.42 26.75
CA ALA A 221 4.20 -21.78 26.99
C ALA A 221 4.29 -20.27 27.27
N GLU A 222 5.39 -19.77 27.85
CA GLU A 222 5.52 -18.34 28.19
C GLU A 222 5.90 -17.49 26.95
N ASP A 223 6.69 -18.05 26.04
CA ASP A 223 7.12 -17.41 24.79
C ASP A 223 5.97 -17.28 23.78
N ALA A 224 5.09 -18.30 23.73
CA ALA A 224 3.89 -18.29 22.88
C ALA A 224 2.83 -17.30 23.35
N THR A 225 2.75 -17.01 24.66
CA THR A 225 1.84 -15.97 25.18
C THR A 225 2.36 -14.57 24.89
N SER A 226 3.67 -14.34 25.01
CA SER A 226 4.28 -13.03 24.74
C SER A 226 4.14 -12.62 23.27
N SER A 227 4.44 -13.53 22.33
CA SER A 227 4.35 -13.20 20.89
C SER A 227 2.90 -13.00 20.44
N LYS A 228 1.93 -13.69 21.05
CA LYS A 228 0.51 -13.51 20.77
C LYS A 228 0.00 -12.16 21.28
N HIS A 229 0.47 -11.70 22.44
CA HIS A 229 0.16 -10.38 22.97
C HIS A 229 0.79 -9.26 22.12
N GLU A 230 2.08 -9.34 21.78
CA GLU A 230 2.74 -8.36 20.91
C GLU A 230 2.11 -8.27 19.52
N HIS A 231 1.69 -9.41 18.95
CA HIS A 231 1.00 -9.44 17.67
C HIS A 231 -0.35 -8.70 17.74
N THR A 232 -1.11 -8.93 18.81
CA THR A 232 -2.41 -8.28 19.05
C THR A 232 -2.24 -6.76 19.21
N ASP A 233 -1.17 -6.31 19.85
CA ASP A 233 -0.88 -4.87 20.04
C ASP A 233 -0.47 -4.18 18.73
N CYS A 234 0.32 -4.84 17.89
CA CYS A 234 0.69 -4.32 16.56
C CYS A 234 -0.53 -4.16 15.67
N GLU A 235 -1.42 -5.15 15.69
CA GLU A 235 -2.67 -5.14 14.95
C GLU A 235 -3.61 -4.02 15.40
N ALA A 236 -3.81 -3.86 16.70
CA ALA A 236 -4.63 -2.77 17.24
C ALA A 236 -4.06 -1.37 16.92
N LEU A 237 -2.74 -1.21 16.99
CA LEU A 237 -2.08 0.03 16.57
C LEU A 237 -2.32 0.30 15.09
N PHE A 238 -2.13 -0.71 14.24
CA PHE A 238 -2.29 -0.57 12.80
C PHE A 238 -3.73 -0.22 12.41
N ASP A 239 -4.72 -0.85 13.03
CA ASP A 239 -6.14 -0.53 12.83
C ASP A 239 -6.47 0.91 13.22
N SER A 240 -5.94 1.37 14.37
CA SER A 240 -6.12 2.77 14.80
C SER A 240 -5.52 3.75 13.80
N LEU A 241 -4.37 3.42 13.21
CA LEU A 241 -3.73 4.24 12.19
C LEU A 241 -4.53 4.22 10.87
N LEU A 242 -5.13 3.08 10.49
CA LEU A 242 -5.95 2.99 9.28
C LEU A 242 -7.18 3.90 9.38
N LEU A 243 -7.83 3.92 10.55
CA LEU A 243 -8.94 4.85 10.84
C LEU A 243 -8.48 6.31 10.76
N GLN A 244 -7.31 6.64 11.32
CA GLN A 244 -6.73 7.99 11.23
C GLN A 244 -6.40 8.39 9.78
N PHE A 245 -5.96 7.45 8.96
CA PHE A 245 -5.57 7.71 7.59
C PHE A 245 -6.77 7.92 6.67
N GLY A 246 -7.86 7.19 6.88
CA GLY A 246 -9.10 7.41 6.13
C GLY A 246 -10.01 6.21 5.96
N TYR A 247 -9.55 5.02 6.32
CA TYR A 247 -10.38 3.81 6.24
C TYR A 247 -11.60 3.94 7.14
N GLY A 248 -12.73 3.40 6.68
CA GLY A 248 -13.94 3.37 7.46
C GLY A 248 -13.98 2.29 8.53
N PRO A 249 -14.98 2.36 9.43
CA PRO A 249 -15.27 1.22 10.30
C PRO A 249 -15.67 0.04 9.42
N GLY A 250 -15.12 -1.14 9.72
CA GLY A 250 -15.29 -2.34 8.89
C GLY A 250 -14.55 -3.52 9.52
N ASP A 251 -14.47 -4.63 8.79
CA ASP A 251 -13.63 -5.75 9.20
C ASP A 251 -12.15 -5.32 9.18
N PRO A 252 -11.42 -5.43 10.31
CA PRO A 252 -10.02 -5.03 10.38
C PRO A 252 -9.15 -5.75 9.35
N ILE A 253 -9.38 -7.03 9.09
CA ILE A 253 -8.57 -7.82 8.16
C ILE A 253 -8.75 -7.27 6.73
N HIS A 254 -9.98 -6.98 6.32
CA HIS A 254 -10.23 -6.40 5.00
C HIS A 254 -9.58 -5.02 4.85
N ASN A 255 -9.67 -4.15 5.86
CA ASN A 255 -9.01 -2.84 5.83
C ASN A 255 -7.49 -2.98 5.66
N ARG A 256 -6.86 -3.89 6.41
CA ARG A 256 -5.41 -4.14 6.33
C ARG A 256 -5.01 -4.70 4.97
N VAL A 257 -5.76 -5.65 4.42
CA VAL A 257 -5.49 -6.22 3.09
C VAL A 257 -5.68 -5.16 2.00
N ALA A 258 -6.70 -4.32 2.08
CA ALA A 258 -6.90 -3.23 1.13
C ALA A 258 -5.73 -2.23 1.16
N PHE A 259 -5.28 -1.84 2.36
CA PHE A 259 -4.10 -1.00 2.51
C PHE A 259 -2.85 -1.63 1.90
N GLN A 260 -2.60 -2.90 2.23
CA GLN A 260 -1.46 -3.64 1.69
C GLN A 260 -1.53 -3.72 0.16
N ARG A 261 -2.71 -3.95 -0.40
CA ARG A 261 -2.93 -4.00 -1.86
C ARG A 261 -2.50 -2.72 -2.56
N HIS A 262 -2.74 -1.56 -1.94
CA HIS A 262 -2.37 -0.28 -2.51
C HIS A 262 -0.89 0.06 -2.28
N TRP A 263 -0.41 0.03 -1.03
CA TRP A 263 0.92 0.58 -0.67
C TRP A 263 1.99 -0.45 -0.35
N ARG A 264 1.64 -1.74 -0.26
CA ARG A 264 2.59 -2.85 -0.02
C ARG A 264 2.19 -4.13 -0.78
N PRO A 265 2.04 -4.08 -2.12
CA PRO A 265 1.47 -5.18 -2.90
C PRO A 265 2.28 -6.48 -2.85
N SER A 266 3.52 -6.45 -2.37
CA SER A 266 4.35 -7.64 -2.15
C SER A 266 3.88 -8.51 -0.98
N CYS A 267 2.98 -8.03 -0.11
CA CYS A 267 2.50 -8.77 1.06
C CYS A 267 1.03 -8.43 1.39
N LEU A 268 0.09 -9.32 1.05
CA LEU A 268 -1.37 -9.13 1.20
C LEU A 268 -1.99 -10.04 2.28
N ASN A 269 -1.26 -10.31 3.35
CA ASN A 269 -1.67 -11.31 4.35
C ASN A 269 -2.61 -10.76 5.44
N GLY A 270 -2.88 -9.45 5.46
CA GLY A 270 -3.71 -8.80 6.47
C GLY A 270 -3.07 -8.71 7.87
N HIS A 271 -1.81 -9.14 8.02
CA HIS A 271 -1.10 -9.05 9.29
C HIS A 271 -0.37 -7.71 9.40
N ALA A 272 -0.47 -7.08 10.56
CA ALA A 272 0.32 -5.91 10.88
C ALA A 272 1.78 -6.32 11.17
N ASP A 273 2.72 -5.61 10.55
CA ASP A 273 4.15 -5.72 10.83
C ASP A 273 4.83 -4.35 10.84
N ALA A 274 6.10 -4.31 11.22
CA ALA A 274 6.85 -3.07 11.36
C ALA A 274 6.89 -2.24 10.05
N GLN A 275 6.97 -2.91 8.89
CA GLN A 275 6.99 -2.25 7.59
C GLN A 275 5.64 -1.62 7.26
N SER A 276 4.54 -2.35 7.44
CA SER A 276 3.19 -1.83 7.19
C SER A 276 2.87 -0.63 8.10
N ILE A 277 3.27 -0.70 9.37
CA ILE A 277 3.11 0.40 10.32
C ILE A 277 3.97 1.61 9.93
N ALA A 278 5.21 1.41 9.48
CA ALA A 278 6.10 2.49 9.04
C ALA A 278 5.53 3.21 7.82
N ILE A 279 5.13 2.46 6.78
CA ILE A 279 4.49 2.97 5.57
C ILE A 279 3.26 3.80 5.95
N LEU A 280 2.37 3.27 6.79
CA LEU A 280 1.12 3.97 7.13
C LEU A 280 1.37 5.25 7.94
N LYS A 281 2.34 5.25 8.87
CA LYS A 281 2.71 6.47 9.61
C LYS A 281 3.26 7.56 8.70
N ASP A 282 4.08 7.17 7.74
CA ASP A 282 4.62 8.10 6.74
C ASP A 282 3.50 8.73 5.91
N LEU A 283 2.60 7.91 5.36
CA LEU A 283 1.45 8.37 4.59
C LEU A 283 0.54 9.31 5.41
N ILE A 284 0.32 9.04 6.70
CA ILE A 284 -0.43 9.93 7.60
C ILE A 284 0.30 11.27 7.78
N ALA A 285 1.62 11.29 7.89
CA ALA A 285 2.40 12.52 8.03
C ALA A 285 2.34 13.41 6.78
N GLN A 286 2.12 12.81 5.60
CA GLN A 286 1.89 13.53 4.35
C GLN A 286 0.47 14.12 4.22
N CYS A 287 -0.46 13.74 5.11
CA CYS A 287 -1.86 14.18 5.07
C CYS A 287 -2.15 15.31 6.07
N PRO A 288 -3.13 16.19 5.77
CA PRO A 288 -3.73 16.99 6.83
C PRO A 288 -4.45 16.07 7.84
N PRO A 289 -4.64 16.50 9.10
CA PRO A 289 -5.45 15.77 10.06
C PRO A 289 -6.86 15.52 9.52
N THR A 290 -7.45 14.37 9.81
CA THR A 290 -8.89 14.12 9.58
C THR A 290 -9.70 15.02 10.53
N ALA A 291 -10.74 15.67 10.00
CA ALA A 291 -11.65 16.55 10.75
C ALA A 291 -12.57 15.78 11.71
#